data_AF-A0A964MRS8-F1
#
_entry.id   AF-A0A964MRS8-F1
#
_cell.length_a   1.000
_cell.length_b   1.000
_cell.length_c   1.000
_cell.angle_alpha   90.00
_cell.angle_beta   90.00
_cell.angle_gamma   90.00
#
_symmetry.space_group_name_H-M   'P 1'
#
loop_
_entity.id
_entity.type
_entity.pdbx_description
1 polymer ?
#
loop_
_entity_poly.entity_id
_entity_poly.type
_entity_poly.pdbx_seq_one_letter_code
_entity_poly.pdbx_strand_id
1 'polypeptide(L)'
;MSSLRSMSYKSPVGRLTLVASDVGLRAVLWPEDDPLRVRGVEGVKKGASEILTDATAQLDEYFAGVRQDFDLALDPVGTPFQRQVWDVLRSIPYGQTMSYGEQAGALGDSKKARAAGSANGKNPLSIVVPCHRVIGANGSLTGFAGGMAAKKFLLDLEQRHRGSRLPIRQGDEDPRLMEMFSKGLTGPGGEPLNIFGVLANHPDMLKRWLVFATHVLSKNTLTARDRELLILRTGWNCRSRYEWGQHVVIAQQCGITAKEIAAVK
;
A
#
# COMPACT_ATOMS: atom_id res chain seq x y z
N MET A 1 -18.68 -13.69 -23.17
CA MET A 1 -17.27 -13.29 -23.36
C MET A 1 -17.16 -11.82 -22.97
N SER A 2 -16.27 -11.46 -22.04
CA SER A 2 -16.09 -10.05 -21.68
C SER A 2 -15.52 -9.26 -22.86
N SER A 3 -16.01 -8.03 -23.06
CA SER A 3 -15.51 -7.14 -24.09
C SER A 3 -14.18 -6.55 -23.62
N LEU A 4 -13.08 -6.96 -24.24
CA LEU A 4 -11.77 -6.38 -23.93
C LEU A 4 -11.54 -5.11 -24.75
N ARG A 5 -11.18 -4.03 -24.06
CA ARG A 5 -10.81 -2.74 -24.65
C ARG A 5 -9.36 -2.41 -24.36
N SER A 6 -8.69 -1.76 -25.30
CA SER A 6 -7.34 -1.23 -25.09
C SER A 6 -7.16 0.20 -25.55
N MET A 7 -6.25 0.88 -24.86
CA MET A 7 -5.73 2.18 -25.25
C MET A 7 -4.21 2.25 -25.10
N SER A 8 -3.59 3.07 -25.95
CA SER A 8 -2.18 3.39 -25.82
C SER A 8 -2.01 4.55 -24.84
N TYR A 9 -1.10 4.40 -23.89
CA TYR A 9 -0.78 5.38 -22.88
C TYR A 9 0.69 5.81 -23.02
N LYS A 10 0.96 7.11 -23.09
CA LYS A 10 2.32 7.65 -23.16
C LYS A 10 2.77 7.97 -21.73
N SER A 11 3.86 7.35 -21.29
CA SER A 11 4.40 7.52 -19.94
C SER A 11 5.88 7.91 -19.94
N PRO A 12 6.43 8.37 -18.81
CA PRO A 12 7.87 8.60 -18.66
C PRO A 12 8.74 7.35 -18.87
N VAL A 13 8.17 6.14 -18.74
CA VAL A 13 8.87 4.85 -18.97
C VAL A 13 8.61 4.28 -20.37
N GLY A 14 8.08 5.11 -21.29
CA GLY A 14 7.76 4.72 -22.66
C GLY A 14 6.27 4.55 -22.89
N ARG A 15 5.91 3.98 -24.03
CA ARG A 15 4.51 3.77 -24.43
C ARG A 15 4.00 2.46 -23.83
N LEU A 16 2.94 2.53 -23.04
CA LEU A 16 2.26 1.36 -22.49
C LEU A 16 0.96 1.10 -23.26
N THR A 17 0.47 -0.14 -23.21
CA THR A 17 -0.89 -0.47 -23.63
C THR A 17 -1.68 -0.91 -22.42
N LEU A 18 -2.73 -0.16 -22.09
CA LEU A 18 -3.67 -0.49 -21.03
C LEU A 18 -4.79 -1.34 -21.63
N VAL A 19 -5.14 -2.44 -20.95
CA VAL A 19 -6.22 -3.34 -21.36
C VAL A 19 -7.21 -3.45 -20.21
N ALA A 20 -8.50 -3.30 -20.50
CA ALA A 20 -9.57 -3.45 -19.52
C ALA A 20 -10.61 -4.47 -20.01
N SER A 21 -11.18 -5.19 -19.05
CA SER A 21 -12.44 -5.91 -19.22
C SER A 21 -13.61 -5.03 -18.79
N ASP A 22 -14.82 -5.58 -18.82
CA ASP A 22 -16.00 -4.92 -18.26
C ASP A 22 -15.97 -4.86 -16.71
N VAL A 23 -15.03 -5.57 -16.08
CA VAL A 23 -14.90 -5.69 -14.61
C VAL A 23 -13.79 -4.79 -14.06
N GLY A 24 -12.67 -4.65 -14.78
CA GLY A 24 -11.53 -3.89 -14.28
C GLY A 24 -10.35 -3.86 -15.22
N LEU A 25 -9.26 -3.22 -14.76
CA LEU A 25 -7.99 -3.21 -15.47
C LEU A 25 -7.45 -4.65 -15.53
N ARG A 26 -7.26 -5.14 -16.75
CA ARG A 26 -6.84 -6.51 -17.07
C ARG A 26 -5.32 -6.60 -17.21
N ALA A 27 -4.70 -5.63 -17.86
CA ALA A 27 -3.26 -5.62 -18.09
C ALA A 27 -2.67 -4.22 -18.35
N VAL A 28 -1.38 -4.10 -18.06
CA VAL A 28 -0.49 -3.00 -18.46
C VAL A 28 0.67 -3.65 -19.22
N LEU A 29 0.68 -3.49 -20.54
CA LEU A 29 1.61 -4.14 -21.47
C LEU A 29 2.71 -3.19 -21.91
N TRP A 30 3.93 -3.72 -22.02
CA TRP A 30 5.08 -3.02 -22.58
C TRP A 30 5.12 -3.15 -24.13
N PRO A 31 5.84 -2.30 -24.87
CA PRO A 31 5.89 -2.35 -26.34
C PRO A 31 6.36 -3.69 -26.92
N GLU A 32 7.31 -4.34 -26.27
CA GLU A 32 7.94 -5.60 -26.69
C GLU A 32 7.70 -6.69 -25.65
N ASP A 33 6.47 -6.73 -25.13
CA ASP A 33 6.13 -7.67 -24.09
C ASP A 33 6.16 -9.12 -24.60
N ASP A 34 6.67 -10.04 -23.79
CA ASP A 34 6.59 -11.48 -24.10
C ASP A 34 5.11 -11.88 -24.20
N PRO A 35 4.61 -12.37 -25.35
CA PRO A 35 3.22 -12.77 -25.51
C PRO A 35 2.79 -13.87 -24.52
N LEU A 36 3.74 -14.64 -23.98
CA LEU A 36 3.49 -15.67 -22.97
C LEU A 36 3.46 -15.11 -21.55
N ARG A 37 3.79 -13.83 -21.34
CA ARG A 37 3.81 -13.18 -20.03
C ARG A 37 2.41 -12.90 -19.51
N VAL A 38 1.54 -12.37 -20.37
CA VAL A 38 0.19 -11.94 -20.02
C VAL A 38 -0.83 -12.75 -20.79
N ARG A 39 -1.74 -13.39 -20.05
CA ARG A 39 -2.84 -14.21 -20.61
C ARG A 39 -4.16 -13.44 -20.55
N GLY A 40 -5.16 -13.86 -21.32
CA GLY A 40 -6.51 -13.30 -21.20
C GLY A 40 -6.62 -11.90 -21.79
N VAL A 41 -5.81 -11.61 -22.81
CA VAL A 41 -5.83 -10.35 -23.59
C VAL A 41 -6.16 -10.59 -25.06
N GLU A 42 -6.51 -11.82 -25.41
CA GLU A 42 -6.84 -12.26 -26.77
C GLU A 42 -8.15 -11.58 -27.25
N GLY A 43 -8.17 -11.14 -28.50
CA GLY A 43 -9.36 -10.51 -29.09
C GLY A 43 -9.66 -9.09 -28.58
N VAL A 44 -8.71 -8.45 -27.89
CA VAL A 44 -8.83 -7.05 -27.45
C VAL A 44 -9.04 -6.10 -28.63
N LYS A 45 -10.00 -5.19 -28.49
CA LYS A 45 -10.28 -4.16 -29.49
C LYS A 45 -9.81 -2.80 -28.99
N LYS A 46 -9.21 -1.99 -29.86
CA LYS A 46 -8.93 -0.60 -29.53
C LYS A 46 -10.23 0.14 -29.20
N GLY A 47 -10.21 0.95 -28.15
CA GLY A 47 -11.37 1.75 -27.74
C GLY A 47 -11.26 2.24 -26.31
N ALA A 48 -11.92 3.35 -26.02
CA ALA A 48 -12.01 3.88 -24.67
C ALA A 48 -12.99 3.04 -23.81
N SER A 49 -12.77 3.07 -22.50
CA SER A 49 -13.73 2.65 -21.47
C SER A 49 -13.48 3.52 -20.24
N GLU A 50 -14.48 3.63 -19.36
CA GLU A 50 -14.32 4.40 -18.11
C GLU A 50 -13.15 3.90 -17.26
N ILE A 51 -12.98 2.56 -17.17
CA ILE A 51 -11.86 1.91 -16.48
C ILE A 51 -10.51 2.37 -17.04
N LEU A 52 -10.38 2.45 -18.37
CA LEU A 52 -9.13 2.86 -19.00
C LEU A 52 -8.85 4.36 -18.82
N THR A 53 -9.90 5.18 -18.83
CA THR A 53 -9.80 6.62 -18.54
C THR A 53 -9.35 6.85 -17.11
N ASP A 54 -9.95 6.16 -16.13
CA ASP A 54 -9.56 6.23 -14.72
C ASP A 54 -8.14 5.71 -14.50
N ALA A 55 -7.78 4.56 -15.08
CA ALA A 55 -6.42 4.03 -15.01
C ALA A 55 -5.38 5.01 -15.58
N THR A 56 -5.71 5.70 -16.68
CA THR A 56 -4.84 6.73 -17.27
C THR A 56 -4.65 7.91 -16.32
N ALA A 57 -5.73 8.45 -15.76
CA ALA A 57 -5.67 9.55 -14.81
C ALA A 57 -4.83 9.20 -13.57
N GLN A 58 -5.04 8.01 -13.00
CA GLN A 58 -4.27 7.57 -11.83
C GLN A 58 -2.80 7.29 -12.16
N LEU A 59 -2.49 6.80 -13.36
CA LEU A 59 -1.10 6.66 -13.80
C LEU A 59 -0.43 8.02 -13.97
N ASP A 60 -1.12 9.02 -14.52
CA ASP A 60 -0.60 10.39 -14.62
C ASP A 60 -0.29 10.97 -13.24
N GLU A 61 -1.20 10.82 -12.27
CA GLU A 61 -0.97 11.23 -10.88
C GLU A 61 0.20 10.47 -10.22
N TYR A 62 0.34 9.17 -10.51
CA TYR A 62 1.45 8.33 -9.99
C TYR A 62 2.79 8.82 -10.53
N PHE A 63 2.88 9.06 -11.85
CA PHE A 63 4.09 9.55 -12.49
C PHE A 63 4.43 11.00 -12.10
N ALA A 64 3.43 11.79 -11.71
CA ALA A 64 3.61 13.12 -11.11
C ALA A 64 4.01 13.07 -9.62
N GLY A 65 4.00 11.89 -8.99
CA GLY A 65 4.29 11.72 -7.56
C GLY A 65 3.19 12.20 -6.62
N VAL A 66 2.00 12.51 -7.15
CA VAL A 66 0.82 12.93 -6.39
C VAL A 66 0.11 11.72 -5.80
N ARG A 67 0.02 10.63 -6.57
CA ARG A 67 -0.60 9.37 -6.14
C ARG A 67 0.43 8.37 -5.66
N GLN A 68 0.19 7.81 -4.48
CA GLN A 68 1.01 6.74 -3.90
C GLN A 68 0.28 5.38 -3.85
N ASP A 69 -1.02 5.33 -4.09
CA ASP A 69 -1.84 4.11 -4.08
C ASP A 69 -2.89 4.15 -5.21
N PHE A 70 -3.12 3.01 -5.87
CA PHE A 70 -4.08 2.91 -6.97
C PHE A 70 -5.44 2.44 -6.45
N ASP A 71 -6.47 3.22 -6.76
CA ASP A 71 -7.87 2.90 -6.45
C ASP A 71 -8.56 2.47 -7.75
N LEU A 72 -8.15 1.32 -8.28
CA LEU A 72 -8.63 0.78 -9.55
C LEU A 72 -9.30 -0.57 -9.31
N ALA A 73 -10.44 -0.80 -9.98
CA ALA A 73 -10.96 -2.14 -10.14
C ALA A 73 -9.98 -2.97 -10.97
N LEU A 74 -9.54 -4.12 -10.45
CA LEU A 74 -8.55 -4.99 -11.09
C LEU A 74 -9.18 -6.33 -11.45
N ASP A 75 -8.87 -6.82 -12.65
CA ASP A 75 -9.32 -8.13 -13.13
C ASP A 75 -8.16 -8.91 -13.77
N PRO A 76 -7.09 -9.25 -13.00
CA PRO A 76 -5.94 -9.95 -13.55
C PRO A 76 -6.21 -11.44 -13.78
N VAL A 77 -5.77 -11.96 -14.92
CA VAL A 77 -5.85 -13.39 -15.25
C VAL A 77 -4.55 -14.09 -14.87
N GLY A 78 -4.64 -15.09 -13.99
CA GLY A 78 -3.51 -15.88 -13.51
C GLY A 78 -3.92 -17.16 -12.79
N THR A 79 -2.94 -17.97 -12.40
CA THR A 79 -3.17 -19.12 -11.51
C THR A 79 -3.49 -18.66 -10.08
N PRO A 80 -4.09 -19.51 -9.23
CA PRO A 80 -4.31 -19.16 -7.82
C PRO A 80 -3.03 -18.71 -7.10
N PHE A 81 -1.91 -19.41 -7.37
CA PHE A 81 -0.61 -19.04 -6.78
C PHE A 81 -0.09 -17.69 -7.29
N GLN A 82 -0.24 -17.41 -8.58
CA GLN A 82 0.13 -16.10 -9.14
C GLN A 82 -0.66 -14.96 -8.50
N ARG A 83 -1.97 -15.13 -8.33
CA ARG A 83 -2.81 -14.13 -7.65
C ARG A 83 -2.35 -13.87 -6.22
N GLN A 84 -2.06 -14.92 -5.44
CA GLN A 84 -1.51 -14.76 -4.09
C GLN A 84 -0.19 -13.98 -4.07
N VAL A 85 0.71 -14.28 -5.01
CA VAL A 85 1.98 -13.54 -5.16
C VAL A 85 1.71 -12.06 -5.45
N TRP A 86 0.77 -11.76 -6.34
CA TRP A 86 0.39 -10.38 -6.70
C TRP A 86 -0.30 -9.63 -5.57
N ASP A 87 -1.10 -10.32 -4.74
CA ASP A 87 -1.69 -9.74 -3.54
C ASP A 87 -0.61 -9.35 -2.52
N VAL A 88 0.44 -10.17 -2.37
CA VAL A 88 1.62 -9.79 -1.56
C VAL A 88 2.35 -8.60 -2.18
N LEU A 89 2.49 -8.51 -3.51
CA LEU A 89 3.10 -7.32 -4.15
C LEU A 89 2.33 -6.04 -3.80
N ARG A 90 0.99 -6.10 -3.81
CA ARG A 90 0.13 -4.95 -3.49
C ARG A 90 0.25 -4.48 -2.04
N SER A 91 0.75 -5.32 -1.13
CA SER A 91 0.98 -4.91 0.26
C SER A 91 2.26 -4.09 0.44
N ILE A 92 3.17 -4.10 -0.53
CA ILE A 92 4.44 -3.35 -0.47
C ILE A 92 4.13 -1.85 -0.68
N PRO A 93 4.35 -0.96 0.30
CA PRO A 93 4.01 0.45 0.17
C PRO A 93 4.86 1.19 -0.88
N TYR A 94 4.36 2.33 -1.36
CA TYR A 94 5.10 3.24 -2.22
C TYR A 94 6.44 3.64 -1.59
N GLY A 95 7.52 3.56 -2.38
CA GLY A 95 8.86 3.89 -1.92
C GLY A 95 9.48 2.87 -0.95
N GLN A 96 8.83 1.73 -0.73
CA GLN A 96 9.39 0.60 0.01
C GLN A 96 9.75 -0.54 -0.94
N THR A 97 10.68 -1.38 -0.50
CA THR A 97 11.11 -2.57 -1.24
C THR A 97 10.98 -3.80 -0.37
N MET A 98 10.83 -4.95 -1.03
CA MET A 98 10.81 -6.26 -0.39
C MET A 98 11.78 -7.19 -1.13
N SER A 99 12.48 -8.06 -0.42
CA SER A 99 13.30 -9.09 -1.05
C SER A 99 12.45 -10.26 -1.53
N TYR A 100 12.93 -11.00 -2.52
CA TYR A 100 12.27 -12.26 -2.95
C TYR A 100 12.11 -13.28 -1.81
N GLY A 101 13.02 -13.27 -0.83
CA GLY A 101 12.96 -14.13 0.35
C GLY A 101 11.86 -13.71 1.32
N GLU A 102 11.74 -12.40 1.60
CA GLU A 102 10.65 -11.85 2.41
C GLU A 102 9.29 -12.08 1.77
N GLN A 103 9.19 -11.91 0.44
CA GLN A 103 7.96 -12.20 -0.30
C GLN A 103 7.57 -13.68 -0.18
N ALA A 104 8.53 -14.61 -0.26
CA ALA A 104 8.28 -16.03 -0.07
C ALA A 104 7.85 -16.35 1.38
N GLY A 105 8.46 -15.69 2.37
CA GLY A 105 8.04 -15.77 3.76
C GLY A 105 6.60 -15.31 3.99
N ALA A 106 6.20 -14.19 3.36
CA ALA A 106 4.83 -13.68 3.41
C ALA A 106 3.80 -14.63 2.75
N LEU A 107 4.25 -15.49 1.83
CA LEU A 107 3.45 -16.57 1.23
C LEU A 107 3.44 -17.86 2.07
N GLY A 108 4.02 -17.83 3.28
CA GLY A 108 4.06 -18.92 4.23
C GLY A 108 5.15 -19.97 3.99
N ASP A 109 6.04 -19.78 3.01
CA ASP A 109 7.13 -20.72 2.74
C ASP A 109 8.32 -20.03 2.08
N SER A 110 9.39 -19.85 2.85
CA SER A 110 10.64 -19.21 2.41
C SER A 110 11.34 -19.95 1.25
N LYS A 111 11.05 -21.24 1.02
CA LYS A 111 11.60 -22.01 -0.10
C LYS A 111 10.95 -21.66 -1.44
N LYS A 112 9.85 -20.89 -1.45
CA LYS A 112 9.13 -20.49 -2.67
C LYS A 112 9.73 -19.28 -3.39
N ALA A 113 10.88 -18.75 -2.98
CA ALA A 113 11.47 -17.54 -3.57
C ALA A 113 11.62 -17.60 -5.11
N ARG A 114 12.07 -18.75 -5.66
CA ARG A 114 12.16 -18.93 -7.12
C ARG A 114 10.79 -18.92 -7.81
N ALA A 115 9.81 -19.59 -7.21
CA ALA A 115 8.44 -19.63 -7.72
C ALA A 115 7.76 -18.26 -7.66
N ALA A 116 7.96 -17.52 -6.56
CA ALA A 116 7.52 -16.13 -6.41
C ALA A 116 8.16 -15.22 -7.46
N GLY A 117 9.47 -15.36 -7.72
CA GLY A 117 10.16 -14.63 -8.78
C GLY A 117 9.58 -14.87 -10.18
N SER A 118 9.29 -16.14 -10.51
CA SER A 118 8.62 -16.50 -11.77
C SER A 118 7.20 -15.89 -11.86
N ALA A 119 6.43 -15.95 -10.79
CA ALA A 119 5.09 -15.36 -10.72
C ALA A 119 5.11 -13.82 -10.79
N ASN A 120 6.11 -13.15 -10.21
CA ASN A 120 6.33 -11.71 -10.37
C ASN A 120 6.56 -11.34 -11.84
N GLY A 121 7.35 -12.15 -12.56
CA GLY A 121 7.59 -11.97 -13.99
C GLY A 121 6.31 -12.07 -14.83
N LYS A 122 5.31 -12.83 -14.37
CA LYS A 122 4.01 -13.00 -15.03
C LYS A 122 2.93 -11.98 -14.58
N ASN A 123 3.29 -10.94 -13.81
CA ASN A 123 2.34 -9.93 -13.33
C ASN A 123 1.72 -9.11 -14.48
N PRO A 124 0.44 -9.29 -14.84
CA PRO A 124 -0.16 -8.59 -15.98
C PRO A 124 -0.33 -7.09 -15.76
N LEU A 125 -0.34 -6.63 -14.51
CA LEU A 125 -0.62 -5.26 -14.11
C LEU A 125 0.66 -4.55 -13.66
N SER A 126 1.65 -4.44 -14.55
CA SER A 126 2.89 -3.70 -14.24
C SER A 126 2.59 -2.29 -13.71
N ILE A 127 3.43 -1.79 -12.80
CA ILE A 127 3.30 -0.50 -12.08
C ILE A 127 2.16 -0.52 -11.04
N VAL A 128 0.94 -0.86 -11.45
CA VAL A 128 -0.25 -0.90 -10.57
C VAL A 128 -0.14 -1.99 -9.51
N VAL A 129 0.25 -3.20 -9.92
CA VAL A 129 0.74 -4.26 -9.04
C VAL A 129 2.27 -4.15 -9.05
N PRO A 130 2.91 -3.76 -7.94
CA PRO A 130 4.24 -3.17 -7.99
C PRO A 130 5.37 -4.21 -7.94
N CYS A 131 5.49 -5.04 -8.98
CA CYS A 131 6.58 -6.03 -9.08
C CYS A 131 7.98 -5.41 -9.17
N HIS A 132 8.10 -4.12 -9.53
CA HIS A 132 9.36 -3.38 -9.49
C HIS A 132 9.89 -3.16 -8.07
N ARG A 133 9.05 -3.24 -7.03
CA ARG A 133 9.45 -3.09 -5.62
C ARG A 133 10.11 -4.35 -5.04
N VAL A 134 10.16 -5.45 -5.78
CA VAL A 134 10.86 -6.67 -5.34
C VAL A 134 12.27 -6.74 -5.89
N ILE A 135 13.26 -6.89 -5.00
CA ILE A 135 14.69 -6.84 -5.32
C ILE A 135 15.47 -7.99 -4.65
N GLY A 136 16.75 -8.16 -5.01
CA GLY A 136 17.63 -9.11 -4.31
C GLY A 136 17.90 -8.66 -2.87
N ALA A 137 18.15 -9.60 -1.96
CA ALA A 137 18.44 -9.30 -0.55
C ALA A 137 19.69 -8.40 -0.36
N ASN A 138 20.60 -8.40 -1.33
CA ASN A 138 21.78 -7.52 -1.39
C ASN A 138 21.50 -6.16 -2.08
N GLY A 139 20.23 -5.83 -2.34
CA GLY A 139 19.83 -4.62 -3.07
C GLY A 139 19.95 -4.71 -4.59
N SER A 140 20.37 -5.85 -5.15
CA SER A 140 20.50 -6.01 -6.60
C SER A 140 19.15 -5.93 -7.32
N LEU A 141 19.12 -5.19 -8.42
CA LEU A 141 17.97 -5.14 -9.30
C LEU A 141 18.09 -6.28 -10.32
N THR A 142 17.09 -7.14 -10.37
CA THR A 142 16.99 -8.21 -11.37
C THR A 142 15.61 -8.18 -12.02
N GLY A 143 15.52 -8.69 -13.26
CA GLY A 143 14.30 -9.06 -13.98
C GLY A 143 13.10 -8.11 -13.87
N PHE A 144 12.79 -7.40 -14.96
CA PHE A 144 11.58 -6.59 -15.06
C PHE A 144 11.05 -6.60 -16.49
N ALA A 145 9.73 -6.70 -16.66
CA ALA A 145 9.09 -6.75 -17.97
C ALA A 145 9.37 -5.50 -18.80
N GLY A 146 9.38 -4.31 -18.19
CA GLY A 146 9.77 -3.05 -18.83
C GLY A 146 11.27 -2.81 -18.95
N GLY A 147 12.10 -3.82 -18.64
CA GLY A 147 13.55 -3.69 -18.61
C GLY A 147 14.10 -2.98 -17.37
N MET A 148 15.42 -3.08 -17.19
CA MET A 148 16.08 -2.58 -15.98
C MET A 148 16.02 -1.06 -15.84
N ALA A 149 16.02 -0.33 -16.96
CA ALA A 149 15.90 1.13 -16.97
C ALA A 149 14.56 1.59 -16.39
N ALA A 150 13.45 0.96 -16.78
CA ALA A 150 12.13 1.28 -16.25
C ALA A 150 12.02 0.92 -14.76
N LYS A 151 12.54 -0.24 -14.34
CA LYS A 151 12.55 -0.64 -12.92
C LYS A 151 13.29 0.38 -12.05
N LYS A 152 14.48 0.80 -12.48
CA LYS A 152 15.26 1.82 -11.78
C LYS A 152 14.52 3.16 -11.74
N PHE A 153 13.97 3.61 -12.87
CA PHE A 153 13.19 4.84 -12.94
C PHE A 153 12.01 4.85 -11.95
N LEU A 154 11.23 3.76 -11.89
CA LEU A 154 10.09 3.65 -10.99
C LEU A 154 10.54 3.69 -9.52
N LEU A 155 11.59 2.94 -9.17
CA LEU A 155 12.14 2.99 -7.82
C LEU A 155 12.62 4.40 -7.46
N ASP A 156 13.37 5.07 -8.33
CA ASP A 156 13.89 6.42 -8.11
C ASP A 156 12.77 7.48 -8.03
N LEU A 157 11.73 7.35 -8.85
CA LEU A 157 10.51 8.16 -8.74
C LEU A 157 9.90 8.00 -7.34
N GLU A 158 9.68 6.75 -6.92
CA GLU A 158 9.07 6.50 -5.63
C GLU A 158 9.94 6.96 -4.45
N GLN A 159 11.26 6.82 -4.54
CA GLN A 159 12.18 7.32 -3.51
C GLN A 159 12.19 8.85 -3.41
N ARG A 160 12.04 9.56 -4.53
CA ARG A 160 11.99 11.03 -4.54
C ARG A 160 10.68 11.57 -3.95
N HIS A 161 9.58 10.85 -4.15
CA HIS A 161 8.26 11.27 -3.72
C HIS A 161 7.75 10.55 -2.48
N ARG A 162 8.55 9.64 -1.88
CA ARG A 162 8.27 9.14 -0.53
C ARG A 162 8.32 10.36 0.39
N GLY A 163 7.16 10.77 0.89
CA GLY A 163 7.09 11.90 1.82
C GLY A 163 8.10 11.68 2.94
N SER A 164 8.84 12.73 3.33
CA SER A 164 9.70 12.65 4.50
C SER A 164 8.87 12.18 5.68
N ARG A 165 9.20 11.00 6.22
CA ARG A 165 8.57 10.56 7.46
C ARG A 165 8.94 11.59 8.51
N LEU A 166 7.95 12.10 9.23
CA LEU A 166 8.23 12.91 10.42
C LEU A 166 9.04 12.01 11.38
N PRO A 167 10.19 12.48 11.88
CA PRO A 167 11.00 11.69 12.79
C PRO A 167 10.19 11.35 14.05
N ILE A 168 10.36 10.15 14.60
CA ILE A 168 9.74 9.77 15.87
C ILE A 168 10.77 10.01 16.96
N ARG A 169 10.54 10.98 17.85
CA ARG A 169 11.38 11.19 19.03
C ARG A 169 11.08 10.08 20.03
N GLN A 170 12.10 9.32 20.44
CA GLN A 170 11.98 8.13 21.31
C GLN A 170 11.72 8.48 22.80
N GLY A 171 11.65 9.78 23.14
CA GLY A 171 11.30 10.26 24.49
C GLY A 171 12.48 10.39 25.45
N ASP A 172 13.69 10.11 25.00
CA ASP A 172 14.94 10.04 25.77
C ASP A 172 15.40 11.42 26.28
N GLU A 173 14.77 12.51 25.82
CA GLU A 173 15.25 13.88 26.00
C GLU A 173 14.26 14.84 26.70
N ASP A 174 13.00 14.45 26.93
CA ASP A 174 12.02 15.29 27.67
C ASP A 174 11.29 14.48 28.78
N PRO A 175 11.61 14.73 30.06
CA PRO A 175 10.98 14.05 31.21
C PRO A 175 9.44 14.13 31.24
N ARG A 176 8.84 15.16 30.61
CA ARG A 176 7.38 15.32 30.56
C ARG A 176 6.72 14.33 29.59
N LEU A 177 7.43 13.94 28.52
CA LEU A 177 6.97 12.90 27.58
C LEU A 177 6.96 11.53 28.26
N MET A 178 7.99 11.23 29.06
CA MET A 178 8.11 9.97 29.81
C MET A 178 7.02 9.81 30.87
N GLU A 179 6.67 10.89 31.59
CA GLU A 179 5.54 10.85 32.54
C GLU A 179 4.20 10.61 31.82
N MET A 180 4.05 11.10 30.60
CA MET A 180 2.85 10.84 29.79
C MET A 180 2.80 9.42 29.23
N PHE A 181 3.93 8.88 28.78
CA PHE A 181 4.05 7.50 28.29
C PHE A 181 3.69 6.48 29.37
N SER A 182 4.00 6.79 30.63
CA SER A 182 3.66 5.93 31.76
C SER A 182 2.20 6.00 32.22
N LYS A 183 1.39 6.97 31.72
CA LYS A 183 0.00 7.20 32.18
C LYS A 183 -1.11 6.71 31.23
N GLY A 184 -0.83 5.75 30.35
CA GLY A 184 -1.88 4.89 29.76
C GLY A 184 -2.22 5.11 28.28
N LEU A 185 -1.34 5.73 27.51
CA LEU A 185 -1.45 5.78 26.04
C LEU A 185 -0.26 5.07 25.41
N THR A 186 -0.19 3.77 25.70
CA THR A 186 0.82 2.86 25.20
C THR A 186 0.23 1.98 24.11
N GLY A 187 1.07 1.62 23.15
CA GLY A 187 0.77 0.60 22.17
C GLY A 187 0.69 -0.79 22.81
N PRO A 188 0.40 -1.82 22.00
CA PRO A 188 0.13 -3.17 22.47
C PRO A 188 1.25 -3.83 23.30
N GLY A 189 2.49 -3.36 23.14
CA GLY A 189 3.67 -3.84 23.88
C GLY A 189 4.05 -3.00 25.11
N GLY A 190 3.26 -1.99 25.48
CA GLY A 190 3.63 -1.03 26.53
C GLY A 190 4.50 0.14 26.03
N GLU A 191 4.89 0.12 24.76
CA GLU A 191 5.66 1.19 24.13
C GLU A 191 4.82 2.46 23.93
N PRO A 192 5.40 3.67 23.95
CA PRO A 192 4.73 4.88 23.51
C PRO A 192 4.11 4.78 22.11
N LEU A 193 2.92 5.37 21.90
CA LEU A 193 2.38 5.50 20.53
C LEU A 193 3.26 6.46 19.69
N ASN A 194 3.55 6.08 18.44
CA ASN A 194 4.43 6.84 17.54
C ASN A 194 3.98 8.30 17.34
N ILE A 195 2.68 8.58 17.41
CA ILE A 195 2.11 9.93 17.24
C ILE A 195 2.70 10.92 18.24
N PHE A 196 2.99 10.50 19.47
CA PHE A 196 3.60 11.38 20.46
C PHE A 196 5.05 11.71 20.13
N GLY A 197 5.82 10.72 19.70
CA GLY A 197 7.20 10.94 19.26
C GLY A 197 7.26 11.85 18.03
N VAL A 198 6.27 11.78 17.13
CA VAL A 198 6.12 12.71 16.01
C VAL A 198 5.79 14.12 16.49
N LEU A 199 4.76 14.27 17.34
CA LEU A 199 4.31 15.56 17.86
C LEU A 199 5.37 16.21 18.78
N ALA A 200 6.25 15.43 19.40
CA ALA A 200 7.36 15.91 20.22
C ALA A 200 8.41 16.72 19.45
N ASN A 201 8.44 16.63 18.11
CA ASN A 201 9.21 17.57 17.28
C ASN A 201 8.61 18.97 17.26
N HIS A 202 7.36 19.13 17.73
CA HIS A 202 6.61 20.37 17.78
C HIS A 202 5.90 20.55 19.14
N PRO A 203 6.63 20.93 20.20
CA PRO A 203 6.14 20.91 21.59
C PRO A 203 4.84 21.69 21.82
N ASP A 204 4.66 22.84 21.17
CA ASP A 204 3.44 23.65 21.31
C ASP A 204 2.21 22.97 20.71
N MET A 205 2.39 22.29 19.57
CA MET A 205 1.32 21.49 18.95
C MET A 205 0.97 20.30 19.84
N LEU A 206 1.98 19.59 20.35
CA LEU A 206 1.77 18.49 21.29
C LEU A 206 0.98 18.94 22.51
N LYS A 207 1.37 20.05 23.15
CA LYS A 207 0.68 20.60 24.33
C LYS A 207 -0.82 20.84 24.07
N ARG A 208 -1.16 21.44 22.92
CA ARG A 208 -2.57 21.70 22.55
C ARG A 208 -3.31 20.42 22.21
N TRP A 209 -2.68 19.52 21.46
CA TRP A 209 -3.25 18.25 21.07
C TRP A 209 -3.58 17.38 22.29
N LEU A 210 -2.73 17.37 23.32
CA LEU A 210 -2.96 16.60 24.54
C LEU A 210 -4.23 17.00 25.28
N VAL A 211 -4.54 18.30 25.35
CA VAL A 211 -5.77 18.77 25.99
C VAL A 211 -6.99 18.16 25.30
N PHE A 212 -6.99 18.15 23.96
CA PHE A 212 -8.03 17.53 23.17
C PHE A 212 -8.06 16.01 23.35
N ALA A 213 -6.92 15.33 23.18
CA ALA A 213 -6.82 13.88 23.28
C ALA A 213 -7.26 13.34 24.64
N THR A 214 -6.84 13.97 25.75
CA THR A 214 -7.29 13.59 27.10
C THR A 214 -8.81 13.73 27.25
N HIS A 215 -9.42 14.76 26.63
CA HIS A 215 -10.87 14.90 26.66
C HIS A 215 -11.54 13.75 25.90
N VAL A 216 -11.11 13.50 24.67
CA VAL A 216 -11.65 12.44 23.79
C VAL A 216 -11.42 11.04 24.35
N LEU A 217 -10.33 10.79 25.06
CA LEU A 217 -9.96 9.45 25.52
C LEU A 217 -10.41 9.18 26.96
N SER A 218 -10.47 10.19 27.83
CA SER A 218 -10.66 9.97 29.27
C SER A 218 -11.78 10.78 29.92
N LYS A 219 -12.31 11.84 29.28
CA LYS A 219 -13.38 12.69 29.84
C LYS A 219 -14.68 12.64 29.02
N ASN A 220 -14.93 11.52 28.36
CA ASN A 220 -16.12 11.29 27.54
C ASN A 220 -17.00 10.18 28.15
N THR A 221 -18.22 10.05 27.66
CA THR A 221 -19.21 9.06 28.11
C THR A 221 -19.20 7.76 27.30
N LEU A 222 -18.35 7.64 26.28
CA LEU A 222 -18.27 6.44 25.44
C LEU A 222 -17.50 5.34 26.19
N THR A 223 -17.95 4.11 26.03
CA THR A 223 -17.17 2.95 26.48
C THR A 223 -15.87 2.86 25.67
N ALA A 224 -14.85 2.17 26.20
CA ALA A 224 -13.61 1.94 25.45
C ALA A 224 -13.90 1.24 24.11
N ARG A 225 -14.83 0.29 24.09
CA ARG A 225 -15.31 -0.38 22.87
C ARG A 225 -15.91 0.60 21.87
N ASP A 226 -16.89 1.42 22.27
CA ASP A 226 -17.58 2.33 21.35
C ASP A 226 -16.64 3.39 20.80
N ARG A 227 -15.71 3.87 21.63
CA ARG A 227 -14.68 4.82 21.23
C ARG A 227 -13.77 4.24 20.15
N GLU A 228 -13.30 3.00 20.31
CA GLU A 228 -12.44 2.37 19.30
C GLU A 228 -13.19 2.09 17.98
N LEU A 229 -14.48 1.73 18.03
CA LEU A 229 -15.31 1.64 16.82
C LEU A 229 -15.43 2.99 16.10
N LEU A 230 -15.65 4.08 16.84
CA LEU A 230 -15.71 5.43 16.29
C LEU A 230 -14.38 5.85 15.67
N ILE A 231 -13.26 5.56 16.33
CA ILE A 231 -11.92 5.87 15.82
C ILE A 231 -11.64 5.06 14.55
N LEU A 232 -11.91 3.76 14.54
CA LEU A 232 -11.75 2.93 13.34
C LEU A 232 -12.61 3.45 12.17
N ARG A 233 -13.87 3.83 12.42
CA ARG A 233 -14.74 4.38 11.37
C ARG A 233 -14.23 5.74 10.87
N THR A 234 -13.71 6.57 11.76
CA THR A 234 -13.09 7.85 11.40
C THR A 234 -11.83 7.63 10.57
N GLY A 235 -10.94 6.74 11.01
CA GLY A 235 -9.73 6.35 10.28
C GLY A 235 -10.04 5.83 8.88
N TRP A 236 -11.08 5.00 8.74
CA TRP A 236 -11.56 4.52 7.44
C TRP A 236 -12.11 5.64 6.55
N ASN A 237 -13.04 6.46 7.07
CA ASN A 237 -13.65 7.56 6.31
C ASN A 237 -12.60 8.60 5.86
N CYS A 238 -11.61 8.87 6.71
CA CYS A 238 -10.50 9.78 6.40
C CYS A 238 -9.36 9.10 5.61
N ARG A 239 -9.49 7.81 5.24
CA ARG A 239 -8.47 7.02 4.55
C ARG A 239 -7.11 7.02 5.27
N SER A 240 -7.12 7.13 6.60
CA SER A 240 -5.92 7.13 7.44
C SER A 240 -5.48 5.70 7.75
N ARG A 241 -4.55 5.18 6.94
CA ARG A 241 -3.93 3.87 7.19
C ARG A 241 -3.17 3.83 8.52
N TYR A 242 -2.59 4.95 8.93
CA TYR A 242 -1.86 5.08 10.18
C TYR A 242 -2.78 4.83 11.38
N GLU A 243 -3.90 5.56 11.46
CA GLU A 243 -4.89 5.40 12.53
C GLU A 243 -5.52 4.00 12.49
N TRP A 244 -5.89 3.52 11.29
CA TRP A 244 -6.47 2.19 11.13
C TRP A 244 -5.56 1.09 11.66
N GLY A 245 -4.29 1.08 11.25
CA GLY A 245 -3.35 0.03 11.65
C GLY A 245 -3.13 -0.03 13.16
N GLN A 246 -2.98 1.13 13.80
CA GLN A 246 -2.75 1.23 15.24
C GLN A 246 -3.99 0.83 16.03
N HIS A 247 -5.16 1.36 15.66
CA HIS A 247 -6.39 1.16 16.40
C HIS A 247 -7.05 -0.20 16.17
N VAL A 248 -6.71 -0.95 15.12
CA VAL A 248 -7.14 -2.35 14.99
C VAL A 248 -6.66 -3.19 16.16
N VAL A 249 -5.42 -2.97 16.63
CA VAL A 249 -4.88 -3.74 17.75
C VAL A 249 -5.50 -3.30 19.09
N ILE A 250 -5.69 -1.99 19.28
CA ILE A 250 -6.32 -1.44 20.49
C ILE A 250 -7.81 -1.87 20.56
N ALA A 251 -8.51 -1.86 19.43
CA ALA A 251 -9.90 -2.33 19.31
C ALA A 251 -10.05 -3.78 19.74
N GLN A 252 -9.11 -4.66 19.35
CA GLN A 252 -9.10 -6.06 19.78
C GLN A 252 -8.91 -6.20 21.28
N GLN A 253 -8.04 -5.39 21.89
CA GLN A 253 -7.87 -5.34 23.35
C GLN A 253 -9.12 -4.84 24.07
N CYS A 254 -9.92 -4.01 23.40
CA CYS A 254 -11.23 -3.55 23.87
C CYS A 254 -12.38 -4.54 23.54
N GLY A 255 -12.06 -5.76 23.10
CA GLY A 255 -13.02 -6.84 22.85
C GLY A 255 -13.74 -6.78 21.51
N ILE A 256 -13.32 -5.93 20.56
CA ILE A 256 -13.91 -5.86 19.22
C ILE A 256 -13.34 -7.00 18.37
N THR A 257 -14.22 -7.82 17.80
CA THR A 257 -13.81 -8.99 17.02
C THR A 257 -13.28 -8.61 15.65
N ALA A 258 -12.46 -9.47 15.03
CA ALA A 258 -11.98 -9.27 13.66
C ALA A 258 -13.12 -9.12 12.64
N LYS A 259 -14.25 -9.82 12.87
CA LYS A 259 -15.46 -9.70 12.06
C LYS A 259 -16.08 -8.31 12.15
N GLU A 260 -16.17 -7.76 13.36
CA GLU A 260 -16.69 -6.40 13.58
C GLU A 260 -15.76 -5.35 12.97
N ILE A 261 -14.45 -5.47 13.16
CA ILE A 261 -13.45 -4.60 12.52
C ILE A 261 -13.60 -4.63 10.99
N ALA A 262 -13.79 -5.81 10.40
CA ALA A 262 -13.99 -5.94 8.97
C ALA A 262 -15.28 -5.24 8.49
N ALA A 263 -16.34 -5.23 9.33
CA ALA A 263 -17.61 -4.55 9.04
C ALA A 263 -17.55 -3.01 9.19
N VAL A 264 -16.48 -2.46 9.76
CA VAL A 264 -16.27 -1.00 9.84
C VAL A 264 -15.86 -0.40 8.48
N LYS A 265 -15.32 -1.22 7.57
CA LYS A 265 -14.97 -0.82 6.20
C LYS A 265 -16.23 -0.60 5.37
#